data_AF-A0A6A6DIH7-F1
#
_entry.id   AF-A0A6A6DIH7-F1
#
_cell.length_a   1.000
_cell.length_b   1.000
_cell.length_c   1.000
_cell.angle_alpha   90.00
_cell.angle_beta   90.00
_cell.angle_gamma   90.00
#
_symmetry.space_group_name_H-M   'P 1'
#
loop_
_entity.id
_entity.type
_entity.pdbx_description
1 polymer ?
#
loop_
_entity_poly.entity_id
_entity_poly.type
_entity_poly.pdbx_seq_one_letter_code
_entity_poly.pdbx_strand_id
1 'polypeptide(L)'
;MFEGKYYTVTGAASGIGRATAIRLAELGVAGIAISDVDIKGLRETEVNGSSGKRIGSAIITHTTVDVRNREGIQKWIEDSFHVFGKLDGAANVAGVAGGNGDTTIETIVQEDWDLTLGVNLTGALNCMRAQLSKIAMPGGSIVNVSSTSGQRGLPHSAAYASSKFSVIGLTESAAGEYGREGIRINALLPGPISTKIFTDGEAKGLFDADKLSKDTLLQRMGQADEVAKVLCFLLSDDTSYVTGVVPLPKKLPRVSGPQLDSPELWTELLVHLCSVSATEPYGSSYYWGQDIDGEPDTLWGLEGYGHAVGFFLGHPASDMFKMQMAFVDAEKLLRQDYDLHHYDAIGGFLTREDDPDRDSKTSFVVVHHFWAVDNAMREALLGHLKGLARKARELPVGEGVQSCQVLRECSDMTLATLWVRTRTEAHFVKYRESETYQLIVGTELKSGGNVVAKSELHSSRAFNGHIDKTPIVEQIDY
;
A
#
# COMPACT_ATOMS: atom_id res chain seq x y z
N MET A 1 -16.80 -0.20 -24.92
CA MET A 1 -15.95 -0.65 -23.81
C MET A 1 -15.68 -2.15 -23.88
N PHE A 2 -16.73 -2.98 -23.96
CA PHE A 2 -16.61 -4.44 -24.01
C PHE A 2 -16.94 -5.06 -25.37
N GLU A 3 -17.53 -4.29 -26.28
CA GLU A 3 -17.85 -4.74 -27.63
C GLU A 3 -16.61 -5.27 -28.37
N GLY A 4 -16.75 -6.43 -29.01
CA GLY A 4 -15.66 -7.08 -29.74
C GLY A 4 -14.56 -7.67 -28.85
N LYS A 5 -14.70 -7.68 -27.51
CA LYS A 5 -13.69 -8.23 -26.59
C LYS A 5 -14.01 -9.65 -26.12
N TYR A 6 -12.97 -10.42 -25.85
CA TYR A 6 -13.05 -11.80 -25.38
C TYR A 6 -12.35 -12.00 -24.05
N TYR A 7 -12.98 -12.75 -23.15
CA TYR A 7 -12.52 -12.94 -21.79
C TYR A 7 -12.50 -14.41 -21.39
N THR A 8 -11.61 -14.76 -20.46
CA THR A 8 -11.63 -16.07 -19.79
C THR A 8 -12.00 -15.89 -18.31
N VAL A 9 -12.80 -16.80 -17.75
CA VAL A 9 -13.21 -16.77 -16.33
C VAL A 9 -13.10 -18.16 -15.73
N THR A 10 -12.30 -18.32 -14.68
CA THR A 10 -12.25 -19.56 -13.89
C THR A 10 -13.16 -19.47 -12.66
N GLY A 11 -13.53 -20.60 -12.06
CA GLY A 11 -14.47 -20.60 -10.92
C GLY A 11 -15.88 -20.17 -11.34
N ALA A 12 -16.23 -20.37 -12.61
CA ALA A 12 -17.41 -19.79 -13.24
C ALA A 12 -18.67 -20.63 -13.05
N ALA A 13 -18.60 -21.78 -12.38
CA ALA A 13 -19.79 -22.59 -12.11
C ALA A 13 -20.69 -21.97 -11.03
N SER A 14 -20.19 -21.07 -10.18
CA SER A 14 -20.98 -20.48 -9.09
C SER A 14 -20.43 -19.13 -8.60
N GLY A 15 -21.12 -18.51 -7.64
CA GLY A 15 -20.62 -17.36 -6.87
C GLY A 15 -20.11 -16.20 -7.73
N ILE A 16 -18.95 -15.66 -7.36
CA ILE A 16 -18.34 -14.49 -8.00
C ILE A 16 -18.02 -14.78 -9.49
N GLY A 17 -17.45 -15.95 -9.81
CA GLY A 17 -17.09 -16.27 -11.20
C GLY A 17 -18.30 -16.36 -12.12
N ARG A 18 -19.40 -17.00 -11.67
CA ARG A 18 -20.68 -17.01 -12.40
C ARG A 18 -21.21 -15.58 -12.60
N ALA A 19 -21.24 -14.78 -11.53
CA ALA A 19 -21.73 -13.41 -11.59
C ALA A 19 -20.89 -12.55 -12.55
N THR A 20 -19.57 -12.73 -12.57
CA THR A 20 -18.67 -12.05 -13.51
C THR A 20 -18.92 -12.45 -14.95
N ALA A 21 -19.09 -13.75 -15.24
CA ALA A 21 -19.39 -14.22 -16.60
C ALA A 21 -20.72 -13.66 -17.10
N ILE A 22 -21.77 -13.71 -16.28
CA ILE A 22 -23.09 -13.13 -16.62
C ILE A 22 -22.96 -11.62 -16.84
N ARG A 23 -22.24 -10.91 -15.95
CA ARG A 23 -22.07 -9.46 -16.06
C ARG A 23 -21.30 -9.05 -17.31
N LEU A 24 -20.25 -9.78 -17.68
CA LEU A 24 -19.53 -9.54 -18.92
C LEU A 24 -20.45 -9.72 -20.14
N ALA A 25 -21.31 -10.74 -20.14
CA ALA A 25 -22.30 -10.95 -21.19
C ALA A 25 -23.30 -9.77 -21.27
N GLU A 26 -23.84 -9.32 -20.14
CA GLU A 26 -24.72 -8.14 -20.06
C GLU A 26 -24.05 -6.84 -20.54
N LEU A 27 -22.72 -6.76 -20.43
CA LEU A 27 -21.93 -5.61 -20.89
C LEU A 27 -21.59 -5.67 -22.39
N GLY A 28 -22.00 -6.73 -23.09
CA GLY A 28 -21.89 -6.86 -24.54
C GLY A 28 -20.52 -7.32 -25.04
N VAL A 29 -19.80 -8.15 -24.28
CA VAL A 29 -18.59 -8.82 -24.78
C VAL A 29 -18.90 -9.71 -25.99
N ALA A 30 -17.92 -9.92 -26.86
CA ALA A 30 -18.08 -10.80 -28.02
C ALA A 30 -18.08 -12.28 -27.63
N GLY A 31 -17.28 -12.67 -26.63
CA GLY A 31 -17.29 -14.03 -26.12
C GLY A 31 -16.59 -14.21 -24.78
N ILE A 32 -16.94 -15.31 -24.11
CA ILE A 32 -16.44 -15.67 -22.80
C ILE A 32 -16.14 -17.17 -22.79
N ALA A 33 -14.91 -17.54 -22.47
CA ALA A 33 -14.59 -18.92 -22.12
C ALA A 33 -14.67 -19.07 -20.60
N ILE A 34 -15.54 -19.96 -20.12
CA ILE A 34 -15.74 -20.24 -18.71
C ILE A 34 -15.21 -21.63 -18.33
N SER A 35 -14.59 -21.71 -17.15
CA SER A 35 -14.03 -22.95 -16.63
C SER A 35 -14.34 -23.16 -15.15
N ASP A 36 -14.57 -24.42 -14.81
CA ASP A 36 -14.77 -24.93 -13.45
C ASP A 36 -14.64 -26.46 -13.44
N VAL A 37 -14.62 -27.08 -12.27
CA VAL A 37 -14.75 -28.54 -12.13
C VAL A 37 -16.22 -28.99 -12.15
N ASP A 38 -17.17 -28.11 -11.84
CA ASP A 38 -18.61 -28.40 -11.87
C ASP A 38 -19.25 -28.07 -13.23
N ILE A 39 -19.43 -29.12 -14.05
CA ILE A 39 -20.09 -29.02 -15.37
C ILE A 39 -21.54 -28.56 -15.28
N LYS A 40 -22.28 -28.91 -14.21
CA LYS A 40 -23.69 -28.53 -14.11
C LYS A 40 -23.79 -27.03 -13.87
N GLY A 41 -22.98 -26.51 -12.93
CA GLY A 41 -22.93 -25.09 -12.66
C GLY A 41 -22.42 -24.27 -13.86
N LEU A 42 -21.48 -24.79 -14.66
CA LEU A 42 -21.05 -24.14 -15.91
C LEU A 42 -22.18 -24.01 -16.92
N ARG A 43 -22.97 -25.06 -17.13
CA ARG A 43 -24.13 -25.04 -18.06
C ARG A 43 -25.19 -24.05 -17.60
N GLU A 44 -25.43 -23.94 -16.29
CA GLU A 44 -26.34 -22.93 -15.74
C GLU A 44 -25.80 -21.50 -15.98
N THR A 45 -24.50 -21.29 -15.81
CA THR A 45 -23.86 -19.99 -16.09
C THR A 45 -24.00 -19.62 -17.57
N GLU A 46 -23.74 -20.56 -18.48
CA GLU A 46 -23.92 -20.37 -19.92
C GLU A 46 -25.36 -19.98 -20.26
N VAL A 47 -26.35 -20.77 -19.83
CA VAL A 47 -27.77 -20.49 -20.11
C VAL A 47 -28.20 -19.12 -19.58
N ASN A 48 -27.81 -18.78 -18.34
CA ASN A 48 -28.17 -17.51 -17.74
C ASN A 48 -27.48 -16.33 -18.44
N GLY A 49 -26.20 -16.47 -18.78
CA GLY A 49 -25.44 -15.45 -19.52
C GLY A 49 -26.00 -15.24 -20.93
N SER A 50 -26.43 -16.31 -21.61
CA SER A 50 -27.05 -16.24 -22.94
C SER A 50 -28.51 -15.75 -22.92
N SER A 51 -29.19 -15.79 -21.77
CA SER A 51 -30.60 -15.38 -21.62
C SER A 51 -30.80 -13.91 -21.20
N GLY A 52 -29.72 -13.15 -21.02
CA GLY A 52 -29.74 -11.74 -20.61
C GLY A 52 -30.65 -10.90 -21.52
N LYS A 53 -31.75 -10.39 -20.98
CA LYS A 53 -32.86 -9.77 -21.73
C LYS A 53 -32.55 -8.43 -22.43
N ARG A 54 -31.30 -7.99 -22.55
CA ARG A 54 -30.90 -6.83 -23.38
C ARG A 54 -29.38 -6.77 -23.51
N ILE A 55 -28.92 -6.75 -24.77
CA ILE A 55 -27.57 -6.40 -25.28
C ILE A 55 -26.53 -7.53 -25.18
N GLY A 56 -26.36 -8.27 -26.29
CA GLY A 56 -25.14 -9.05 -26.60
C GLY A 56 -25.36 -10.56 -26.83
N SER A 57 -25.10 -11.03 -28.06
CA SER A 57 -25.01 -12.45 -28.42
C SER A 57 -23.63 -13.02 -28.06
N ALA A 58 -23.17 -12.82 -26.82
CA ALA A 58 -21.84 -13.27 -26.41
C ALA A 58 -21.72 -14.78 -26.62
N ILE A 59 -20.68 -15.21 -27.33
CA ILE A 59 -20.38 -16.64 -27.49
C ILE A 59 -19.80 -17.12 -26.16
N ILE A 60 -20.57 -17.91 -25.42
CA ILE A 60 -20.10 -18.51 -24.17
C ILE A 60 -19.68 -19.95 -24.46
N THR A 61 -18.41 -20.27 -24.18
CA THR A 61 -17.91 -21.65 -24.22
C THR A 61 -17.61 -22.11 -22.82
N HIS A 62 -17.89 -23.37 -22.48
CA HIS A 62 -17.54 -23.94 -21.19
C HIS A 62 -16.58 -25.11 -21.32
N THR A 63 -15.67 -25.25 -20.37
CA THR A 63 -14.75 -26.39 -20.29
C THR A 63 -14.60 -26.83 -18.85
N THR A 64 -14.71 -28.14 -18.62
CA THR A 64 -14.44 -28.71 -17.30
C THR A 64 -12.93 -28.91 -17.14
N VAL A 65 -12.29 -28.07 -16.34
CA VAL A 65 -10.87 -28.22 -16.02
C VAL A 65 -10.57 -27.75 -14.61
N ASP A 66 -9.78 -28.56 -13.91
CA ASP A 66 -9.20 -28.20 -12.62
C ASP A 66 -8.00 -27.28 -12.86
N VAL A 67 -8.00 -26.10 -12.22
CA VAL A 67 -6.92 -25.11 -12.36
C VAL A 67 -5.54 -25.63 -11.92
N ARG A 68 -5.49 -26.69 -11.11
CA ARG A 68 -4.26 -27.41 -10.75
C ARG A 68 -3.64 -28.15 -11.94
N ASN A 69 -4.45 -28.57 -12.91
CA ASN A 69 -3.98 -29.25 -14.11
C ASN A 69 -3.43 -28.22 -15.11
N ARG A 70 -2.12 -28.00 -15.06
CA ARG A 70 -1.40 -27.06 -15.95
C ARG A 70 -1.66 -27.33 -17.44
N GLU A 71 -1.58 -28.58 -17.87
CA GLU A 71 -1.76 -28.95 -19.28
C GLU A 71 -3.20 -28.73 -19.74
N GLY A 72 -4.17 -29.06 -18.87
CA GLY A 72 -5.58 -28.78 -19.10
C GLY A 72 -5.87 -27.29 -19.26
N ILE A 73 -5.29 -26.45 -18.40
CA ILE A 73 -5.43 -24.99 -18.48
C ILE A 73 -4.77 -24.43 -19.74
N GLN A 74 -3.57 -24.89 -20.08
CA GLN A 74 -2.90 -24.50 -21.32
C GLN A 74 -3.77 -24.82 -22.54
N LYS A 75 -4.28 -26.05 -22.61
CA LYS A 75 -5.17 -26.49 -23.69
C LYS A 75 -6.47 -25.66 -23.74
N TRP A 76 -7.09 -25.40 -22.58
CA TRP A 76 -8.31 -24.61 -22.52
C TRP A 76 -8.11 -23.18 -23.05
N ILE A 77 -7.00 -22.53 -22.69
CA ILE A 77 -6.68 -21.19 -23.20
C ILE A 77 -6.36 -21.23 -24.70
N GLU A 78 -5.65 -22.25 -25.18
CA GLU A 78 -5.38 -22.44 -26.61
C GLU A 78 -6.67 -22.65 -27.41
N ASP A 79 -7.54 -23.55 -26.96
CA ASP A 79 -8.83 -23.81 -27.60
C ASP A 79 -9.70 -22.53 -27.60
N SER A 80 -9.70 -21.77 -26.50
CA SER A 80 -10.40 -20.48 -26.40
C SER A 80 -9.85 -19.46 -27.40
N PHE A 81 -8.52 -19.37 -27.53
CA PHE A 81 -7.87 -18.51 -28.51
C PHE A 81 -8.17 -18.93 -29.95
N HIS A 82 -8.26 -20.24 -30.24
CA HIS A 82 -8.64 -20.75 -31.55
C HIS A 82 -10.09 -20.41 -31.91
N VAL A 83 -11.01 -20.43 -30.94
CA VAL A 83 -12.42 -20.08 -31.15
C VAL A 83 -12.60 -18.57 -31.34
N PHE A 84 -11.91 -17.75 -30.55
CA PHE A 84 -12.13 -16.29 -30.48
C PHE A 84 -11.17 -15.46 -31.34
N GLY A 85 -10.01 -16.01 -31.70
CA GLY A 85 -8.93 -15.35 -32.44
C GLY A 85 -8.11 -14.35 -31.61
N LYS A 86 -8.54 -14.01 -30.39
CA LYS A 86 -7.82 -13.15 -29.45
C LYS A 86 -8.26 -13.38 -28.00
N LEU A 87 -7.49 -12.84 -27.06
CA LEU A 87 -7.83 -12.77 -25.64
C LEU A 87 -7.57 -11.35 -25.13
N ASP A 88 -8.61 -10.63 -24.72
CA ASP A 88 -8.49 -9.24 -24.24
C ASP A 88 -8.32 -9.19 -22.70
N GLY A 89 -8.83 -10.20 -21.99
CA GLY A 89 -8.63 -10.26 -20.54
C GLY A 89 -9.01 -11.56 -19.86
N ALA A 90 -8.74 -11.65 -18.56
CA ALA A 90 -9.02 -12.82 -17.76
C ALA A 90 -9.38 -12.49 -16.30
N ALA A 91 -10.36 -13.23 -15.76
CA ALA A 91 -10.68 -13.21 -14.33
C ALA A 91 -10.36 -14.59 -13.71
N ASN A 92 -9.34 -14.61 -12.86
CA ASN A 92 -8.92 -15.81 -12.14
C ASN A 92 -9.63 -15.84 -10.78
N VAL A 93 -10.80 -16.51 -10.72
CA VAL A 93 -11.72 -16.49 -9.58
C VAL A 93 -11.78 -17.82 -8.82
N ALA A 94 -11.36 -18.92 -9.44
CA ALA A 94 -11.39 -20.24 -8.82
C ALA A 94 -10.70 -20.22 -7.44
N GLY A 95 -11.38 -20.77 -6.44
CA GLY A 95 -10.85 -20.85 -5.09
C GLY A 95 -11.65 -21.77 -4.17
N VAL A 96 -10.97 -22.27 -3.14
CA VAL A 96 -11.52 -23.12 -2.09
C VAL A 96 -11.05 -22.65 -0.72
N ALA A 97 -11.82 -22.99 0.31
CA ALA A 97 -11.43 -22.84 1.71
C ALA A 97 -11.54 -24.22 2.39
N GLY A 98 -10.44 -24.68 2.99
CA GLY A 98 -10.36 -25.92 3.77
C GLY A 98 -10.49 -25.70 5.27
N GLY A 99 -10.42 -26.79 6.05
CA GLY A 99 -10.55 -26.78 7.51
C GLY A 99 -11.99 -26.98 8.03
N ASN A 100 -12.12 -27.04 9.35
CA ASN A 100 -13.36 -27.39 10.06
C ASN A 100 -13.67 -26.50 11.28
N GLY A 101 -13.33 -25.21 11.22
CA GLY A 101 -13.58 -24.24 12.29
C GLY A 101 -12.52 -24.25 13.39
N ASP A 102 -11.99 -25.41 13.75
CA ASP A 102 -11.03 -25.60 14.85
C ASP A 102 -9.60 -25.92 14.37
N THR A 103 -9.38 -26.04 13.07
CA THR A 103 -8.07 -26.42 12.48
C THR A 103 -6.97 -25.45 12.92
N THR A 104 -5.95 -25.89 13.65
CA THR A 104 -4.75 -25.09 13.97
C THR A 104 -3.58 -25.41 13.02
N ILE A 105 -2.47 -24.66 13.12
CA ILE A 105 -1.23 -24.98 12.39
C ILE A 105 -0.72 -26.37 12.76
N GLU A 106 -0.89 -26.80 14.00
CA GLU A 106 -0.47 -28.14 14.47
C GLU A 106 -1.34 -29.24 13.86
N THR A 107 -2.64 -28.98 13.70
CA THR A 107 -3.63 -30.01 13.31
C THR A 107 -4.01 -29.98 11.83
N ILE A 108 -3.49 -29.04 11.04
CA ILE A 108 -3.82 -28.95 9.63
C ILE A 108 -3.35 -30.22 8.91
N VAL A 109 -4.27 -30.80 8.14
CA VAL A 109 -4.00 -32.00 7.35
C VAL A 109 -3.30 -31.59 6.04
N GLN A 110 -2.28 -32.34 5.64
CA GLN A 110 -1.45 -32.00 4.48
C GLN A 110 -2.28 -31.92 3.19
N GLU A 111 -3.25 -32.82 3.01
CA GLU A 111 -4.14 -32.84 1.85
C GLU A 111 -4.98 -31.55 1.73
N ASP A 112 -5.44 -30.98 2.85
CA ASP A 112 -6.19 -29.72 2.86
C ASP A 112 -5.29 -28.52 2.53
N TRP A 113 -4.05 -28.54 3.01
CA TRP A 113 -3.02 -27.54 2.68
C TRP A 113 -2.70 -27.58 1.17
N ASP A 114 -2.38 -28.77 0.65
CA ASP A 114 -2.01 -28.98 -0.75
C ASP A 114 -3.17 -28.66 -1.69
N LEU A 115 -4.39 -29.03 -1.33
CA LEU A 115 -5.59 -28.68 -2.09
C LEU A 115 -5.78 -27.17 -2.13
N THR A 116 -5.70 -26.49 -0.98
CA THR A 116 -5.96 -25.06 -0.88
C THR A 116 -4.91 -24.25 -1.64
N LEU A 117 -3.62 -24.52 -1.46
CA LEU A 117 -2.56 -23.87 -2.23
C LEU A 117 -2.61 -24.25 -3.70
N GLY A 118 -2.85 -25.53 -4.00
CA GLY A 118 -2.95 -26.02 -5.37
C GLY A 118 -4.02 -25.28 -6.15
N VAL A 119 -5.22 -25.10 -5.60
CA VAL A 119 -6.31 -24.39 -6.29
C VAL A 119 -6.08 -22.88 -6.28
N ASN A 120 -5.87 -22.28 -5.10
CA ASN A 120 -5.91 -20.82 -4.94
C ASN A 120 -4.65 -20.13 -5.48
N LEU A 121 -3.48 -20.75 -5.34
CA LEU A 121 -2.19 -20.17 -5.72
C LEU A 121 -1.66 -20.79 -7.02
N THR A 122 -1.38 -22.10 -7.02
CA THR A 122 -0.81 -22.78 -8.20
C THR A 122 -1.78 -22.72 -9.37
N GLY A 123 -3.09 -22.80 -9.11
CA GLY A 123 -4.13 -22.62 -10.12
C GLY A 123 -4.12 -21.24 -10.76
N ALA A 124 -4.02 -20.18 -9.96
CA ALA A 124 -3.92 -18.81 -10.46
C ALA A 124 -2.64 -18.62 -11.31
N LEU A 125 -1.51 -19.17 -10.86
CA LEU A 125 -0.25 -19.18 -11.63
C LEU A 125 -0.39 -19.90 -12.97
N ASN A 126 -1.01 -21.08 -12.99
CA ASN A 126 -1.23 -21.84 -14.22
C ASN A 126 -2.10 -21.07 -15.21
N CYS A 127 -3.17 -20.43 -14.71
CA CYS A 127 -4.04 -19.59 -15.52
C CYS A 127 -3.28 -18.40 -16.11
N MET A 128 -2.60 -17.60 -15.28
CA MET A 128 -1.84 -16.46 -15.76
C MET A 128 -0.76 -16.85 -16.76
N ARG A 129 -0.02 -17.93 -16.50
CA ARG A 129 1.00 -18.42 -17.44
C ARG A 129 0.43 -18.69 -18.82
N ALA A 130 -0.70 -19.40 -18.90
CA ALA A 130 -1.35 -19.70 -20.17
C ALA A 130 -1.95 -18.43 -20.82
N GLN A 131 -2.61 -17.58 -20.02
CA GLN A 131 -3.24 -16.34 -20.47
C GLN A 131 -2.23 -15.33 -21.03
N LEU A 132 -1.14 -15.06 -20.31
CA LEU A 132 -0.10 -14.11 -20.71
C LEU A 132 0.54 -14.48 -22.06
N SER A 133 0.59 -15.77 -22.39
CA SER A 133 1.09 -16.23 -23.69
C SER A 133 0.17 -15.92 -24.89
N LYS A 134 -1.09 -15.53 -24.64
CA LYS A 134 -2.13 -15.31 -25.67
C LYS A 134 -2.85 -13.96 -25.56
N ILE A 135 -2.64 -13.23 -24.46
CA ILE A 135 -3.35 -11.97 -24.19
C ILE A 135 -2.87 -10.87 -25.13
N ALA A 136 -3.79 -9.98 -25.52
CA ALA A 136 -3.49 -8.86 -26.40
C ALA A 136 -2.49 -7.89 -25.76
N MET A 137 -1.52 -7.42 -26.55
CA MET A 137 -0.51 -6.44 -26.17
C MET A 137 -0.47 -5.31 -27.21
N PRO A 138 -0.63 -4.03 -26.81
CA PRO A 138 -1.08 -3.56 -25.50
C PRO A 138 -2.59 -3.76 -25.30
N GLY A 139 -3.06 -3.59 -24.06
CA GLY A 139 -4.50 -3.54 -23.72
C GLY A 139 -5.05 -4.76 -22.98
N GLY A 140 -4.23 -5.80 -22.78
CA GLY A 140 -4.59 -6.96 -21.98
C GLY A 140 -4.86 -6.62 -20.51
N SER A 141 -5.86 -7.27 -19.91
CA SER A 141 -6.16 -7.11 -18.49
C SER A 141 -6.43 -8.43 -17.78
N ILE A 142 -5.70 -8.71 -16.70
CA ILE A 142 -5.92 -9.86 -15.82
C ILE A 142 -6.30 -9.38 -14.43
N VAL A 143 -7.32 -9.99 -13.84
CA VAL A 143 -7.70 -9.75 -12.45
C VAL A 143 -7.73 -11.07 -11.68
N ASN A 144 -6.90 -11.15 -10.64
CA ASN A 144 -6.86 -12.29 -9.73
C ASN A 144 -7.72 -12.01 -8.49
N VAL A 145 -8.54 -12.98 -8.07
CA VAL A 145 -9.35 -12.83 -6.86
C VAL A 145 -8.60 -13.38 -5.65
N SER A 146 -8.08 -12.46 -4.84
CA SER A 146 -7.56 -12.77 -3.51
C SER A 146 -8.70 -12.74 -2.46
N SER A 147 -8.48 -12.12 -1.30
CA SER A 147 -9.44 -11.93 -0.22
C SER A 147 -8.87 -10.92 0.78
N THR A 148 -9.72 -10.32 1.62
CA THR A 148 -9.24 -9.60 2.81
C THR A 148 -8.36 -10.47 3.73
N SER A 149 -8.48 -11.80 3.67
CA SER A 149 -7.56 -12.75 4.32
C SER A 149 -6.16 -12.81 3.70
N GLY A 150 -5.94 -12.15 2.57
CA GLY A 150 -4.62 -11.94 1.96
C GLY A 150 -3.86 -10.74 2.54
N GLN A 151 -4.48 -9.96 3.43
CA GLN A 151 -3.83 -8.83 4.12
C GLN A 151 -3.65 -9.05 5.61
N ARG A 152 -4.35 -10.04 6.17
CA ARG A 152 -4.22 -10.43 7.59
C ARG A 152 -4.39 -11.93 7.73
N GLY A 153 -3.55 -12.54 8.56
CA GLY A 153 -3.74 -13.92 8.98
C GLY A 153 -5.09 -14.08 9.68
N LEU A 154 -5.77 -15.19 9.38
CA LEU A 154 -6.98 -15.58 10.09
C LEU A 154 -6.69 -16.86 10.89
N PRO A 155 -6.91 -16.84 12.23
CA PRO A 155 -6.93 -18.06 13.01
C PRO A 155 -7.83 -19.10 12.35
N HIS A 156 -7.39 -20.35 12.41
CA HIS A 156 -8.06 -21.50 11.82
C HIS A 156 -8.20 -21.54 10.30
N SER A 157 -7.46 -20.69 9.59
CA SER A 157 -7.51 -20.60 8.12
C SER A 157 -6.12 -20.40 7.52
N ALA A 158 -5.09 -21.02 8.10
CA ALA A 158 -3.69 -20.83 7.71
C ALA A 158 -3.46 -21.07 6.20
N ALA A 159 -3.87 -22.23 5.66
CA ALA A 159 -3.72 -22.53 4.23
C ALA A 159 -4.45 -21.51 3.33
N TYR A 160 -5.66 -21.11 3.72
CA TYR A 160 -6.44 -20.14 2.95
C TYR A 160 -5.77 -18.77 2.97
N ALA A 161 -5.43 -18.26 4.16
CA ALA A 161 -4.73 -16.98 4.30
C ALA A 161 -3.41 -16.99 3.53
N SER A 162 -2.54 -17.96 3.76
CA SER A 162 -1.27 -18.11 3.03
C SER A 162 -1.48 -18.09 1.52
N SER A 163 -2.45 -18.85 1.00
CA SER A 163 -2.76 -18.84 -0.43
C SER A 163 -3.17 -17.46 -0.96
N LYS A 164 -3.97 -16.71 -0.19
CA LYS A 164 -4.49 -15.39 -0.60
C LYS A 164 -3.45 -14.29 -0.46
N PHE A 165 -2.54 -14.37 0.50
CA PHE A 165 -1.33 -13.53 0.55
C PHE A 165 -0.47 -13.76 -0.69
N SER A 166 -0.20 -15.02 -1.04
CA SER A 166 0.65 -15.35 -2.18
C SER A 166 0.06 -14.90 -3.53
N VAL A 167 -1.27 -14.88 -3.69
CA VAL A 167 -1.92 -14.33 -4.90
C VAL A 167 -1.60 -12.84 -5.08
N ILE A 168 -1.46 -12.07 -4.00
CA ILE A 168 -1.11 -10.64 -4.08
C ILE A 168 0.33 -10.50 -4.59
N GLY A 169 1.30 -11.17 -3.96
CA GLY A 169 2.69 -11.12 -4.42
C GLY A 169 2.84 -11.59 -5.86
N LEU A 170 2.16 -12.68 -6.23
CA LEU A 170 2.16 -13.19 -7.61
C LEU A 170 1.59 -12.16 -8.61
N THR A 171 0.55 -11.42 -8.22
CA THR A 171 -0.04 -10.36 -9.04
C THR A 171 0.92 -9.19 -9.23
N GLU A 172 1.54 -8.73 -8.15
CA GLU A 172 2.48 -7.60 -8.17
C GLU A 172 3.73 -7.92 -9.01
N SER A 173 4.28 -9.12 -8.87
CA SER A 173 5.40 -9.59 -9.70
C SER A 173 5.04 -9.58 -11.18
N ALA A 174 3.91 -10.19 -11.56
CA ALA A 174 3.47 -10.23 -12.95
C ALA A 174 3.15 -8.82 -13.50
N ALA A 175 2.58 -7.92 -12.69
CA ALA A 175 2.34 -6.54 -13.09
C ALA A 175 3.66 -5.79 -13.41
N GLY A 176 4.70 -6.01 -12.61
CA GLY A 176 6.04 -5.45 -12.84
C GLY A 176 6.72 -6.01 -14.10
N GLU A 177 6.50 -7.30 -14.39
CA GLU A 177 7.03 -7.96 -15.59
C GLU A 177 6.39 -7.45 -16.89
N TYR A 178 5.05 -7.40 -16.96
CA TYR A 178 4.31 -7.16 -18.21
C TYR A 178 3.78 -5.73 -18.36
N GLY A 179 3.95 -4.86 -17.36
CA GLY A 179 3.42 -3.49 -17.40
C GLY A 179 3.95 -2.66 -18.57
N ARG A 180 5.24 -2.83 -18.95
CA ARG A 180 5.84 -2.15 -20.12
C ARG A 180 5.28 -2.62 -21.46
N GLU A 181 4.69 -3.82 -21.49
CA GLU A 181 4.01 -4.39 -22.67
C GLU A 181 2.55 -3.91 -22.78
N GLY A 182 2.10 -3.06 -21.84
CA GLY A 182 0.75 -2.53 -21.81
C GLY A 182 -0.29 -3.53 -21.30
N ILE A 183 0.14 -4.55 -20.54
CA ILE A 183 -0.75 -5.48 -19.84
C ILE A 183 -0.95 -5.01 -18.41
N ARG A 184 -2.20 -5.03 -17.96
CA ARG A 184 -2.58 -4.66 -16.58
C ARG A 184 -2.94 -5.91 -15.79
N ILE A 185 -2.35 -6.06 -14.61
CA ILE A 185 -2.59 -7.22 -13.74
C ILE A 185 -2.89 -6.70 -12.35
N ASN A 186 -4.06 -7.02 -11.81
CA ASN A 186 -4.52 -6.51 -10.51
C ASN A 186 -5.08 -7.63 -9.63
N ALA A 187 -5.10 -7.41 -8.32
CA ALA A 187 -5.71 -8.31 -7.36
C ALA A 187 -6.94 -7.66 -6.72
N LEU A 188 -8.09 -8.33 -6.76
CA LEU A 188 -9.29 -7.89 -6.04
C LEU A 188 -9.41 -8.69 -4.74
N LEU A 189 -9.70 -8.00 -3.62
CA LEU A 189 -9.75 -8.58 -2.28
C LEU A 189 -11.16 -8.47 -1.68
N PRO A 190 -12.09 -9.35 -2.05
CA PRO A 190 -13.42 -9.35 -1.45
C PRO A 190 -13.36 -9.60 0.07
N GLY A 191 -14.26 -8.92 0.79
CA GLY A 191 -14.61 -9.24 2.17
C GLY A 191 -15.55 -10.45 2.27
N PRO A 192 -16.43 -10.54 3.28
CA PRO A 192 -17.42 -11.62 3.35
C PRO A 192 -18.49 -11.44 2.26
N ILE A 193 -18.51 -12.37 1.31
CA ILE A 193 -19.47 -12.39 0.19
C ILE A 193 -20.36 -13.63 0.30
N SER A 194 -21.66 -13.46 0.15
CA SER A 194 -22.65 -14.55 0.18
C SER A 194 -22.47 -15.45 -1.04
N THR A 195 -21.62 -16.47 -0.89
CA THR A 195 -21.22 -17.43 -1.93
C THR A 195 -21.20 -18.83 -1.35
N LYS A 196 -21.09 -19.85 -2.22
CA LYS A 196 -20.99 -21.25 -1.79
C LYS A 196 -19.80 -21.49 -0.84
N ILE A 197 -18.65 -20.85 -1.08
CA ILE A 197 -17.48 -20.94 -0.19
C ILE A 197 -17.85 -20.49 1.22
N PHE A 198 -18.60 -19.40 1.34
CA PHE A 198 -19.03 -18.89 2.64
C PHE A 198 -20.04 -19.82 3.30
N THR A 199 -21.09 -20.23 2.58
CA THR A 199 -22.14 -21.09 3.15
C THR A 199 -21.60 -22.47 3.55
N ASP A 200 -20.69 -23.05 2.76
CA ASP A 200 -20.02 -24.29 3.10
C ASP A 200 -19.09 -24.10 4.30
N GLY A 201 -18.41 -22.96 4.39
CA GLY A 201 -17.52 -22.65 5.51
C GLY A 201 -18.28 -22.42 6.81
N GLU A 202 -19.42 -21.72 6.75
CA GLU A 202 -20.32 -21.53 7.88
C GLU A 202 -20.87 -22.88 8.38
N ALA A 203 -21.29 -23.77 7.47
CA ALA A 203 -21.73 -25.11 7.83
C ALA A 203 -20.63 -25.96 8.52
N LYS A 204 -19.36 -25.61 8.27
CA LYS A 204 -18.17 -26.22 8.91
C LYS A 204 -17.68 -25.44 10.14
N GLY A 205 -18.38 -24.39 10.57
CA GLY A 205 -17.99 -23.55 11.71
C GLY A 205 -16.80 -22.62 11.45
N LEU A 206 -16.36 -22.45 10.20
CA LEU A 206 -15.26 -21.54 9.84
C LEU A 206 -15.66 -20.07 10.00
N PHE A 207 -16.94 -19.77 9.82
CA PHE A 207 -17.49 -18.41 9.81
C PHE A 207 -18.87 -18.35 10.44
N ASP A 208 -19.28 -17.16 10.85
CA ASP A 208 -20.60 -16.85 11.40
C ASP A 208 -21.15 -15.66 10.61
N ALA A 209 -22.18 -15.87 9.77
CA ALA A 209 -22.73 -14.85 8.89
C ALA A 209 -23.22 -13.62 9.66
N ASP A 210 -23.87 -13.84 10.81
CA ASP A 210 -24.46 -12.77 11.60
C ASP A 210 -23.39 -11.91 12.26
N LYS A 211 -22.35 -12.51 12.82
CA LYS A 211 -21.20 -11.78 13.38
C LYS A 211 -20.45 -11.03 12.29
N LEU A 212 -20.10 -11.70 11.20
CA LEU A 212 -19.32 -11.09 10.13
C LEU A 212 -20.09 -9.95 9.44
N SER A 213 -21.41 -10.10 9.26
CA SER A 213 -22.25 -9.04 8.73
C SER A 213 -22.19 -7.78 9.59
N LYS A 214 -22.32 -7.93 10.92
CA LYS A 214 -22.23 -6.82 11.89
C LYS A 214 -20.84 -6.18 11.98
N ASP A 215 -19.79 -6.92 11.63
CA ASP A 215 -18.42 -6.38 11.63
C ASP A 215 -18.03 -5.66 10.32
N THR A 216 -18.86 -5.79 9.27
CA THR A 216 -18.70 -5.00 8.04
C THR A 216 -19.18 -3.57 8.23
N LEU A 217 -18.56 -2.61 7.54
CA LEU A 217 -18.96 -1.20 7.61
C LEU A 217 -20.39 -0.95 7.10
N LEU A 218 -20.86 -1.78 6.15
CA LEU A 218 -22.21 -1.69 5.59
C LEU A 218 -23.22 -2.60 6.31
N GLN A 219 -22.80 -3.26 7.41
CA GLN A 219 -23.64 -4.10 8.25
C GLN A 219 -24.34 -5.25 7.50
N ARG A 220 -23.71 -5.77 6.43
CA ARG A 220 -24.20 -6.89 5.63
C ARG A 220 -23.07 -7.57 4.88
N MET A 221 -23.30 -8.82 4.48
CA MET A 221 -22.47 -9.47 3.46
C MET A 221 -22.60 -8.78 2.10
N GLY A 222 -21.49 -8.78 1.36
CA GLY A 222 -21.49 -8.42 -0.04
C GLY A 222 -22.16 -9.50 -0.89
N GLN A 223 -22.63 -9.11 -2.07
CA GLN A 223 -23.19 -10.03 -3.06
C GLN A 223 -22.21 -10.28 -4.20
N ALA A 224 -22.31 -11.45 -4.84
CA ALA A 224 -21.43 -11.82 -5.94
C ALA A 224 -21.50 -10.84 -7.12
N ASP A 225 -22.67 -10.27 -7.42
CA ASP A 225 -22.85 -9.28 -8.47
C ASP A 225 -22.16 -7.94 -8.16
N GLU A 226 -22.02 -7.58 -6.87
CA GLU A 226 -21.29 -6.38 -6.45
C GLU A 226 -19.80 -6.53 -6.72
N VAL A 227 -19.24 -7.71 -6.45
CA VAL A 227 -17.84 -8.03 -6.77
C VAL A 227 -17.64 -8.11 -8.29
N ALA A 228 -18.58 -8.70 -9.02
CA ALA A 228 -18.54 -8.80 -10.47
C ALA A 228 -18.47 -7.42 -11.15
N LYS A 229 -19.16 -6.41 -10.62
CA LYS A 229 -19.08 -5.02 -11.12
C LYS A 229 -17.64 -4.47 -11.04
N VAL A 230 -16.95 -4.72 -9.93
CA VAL A 230 -15.56 -4.27 -9.73
C VAL A 230 -14.59 -5.06 -10.63
N LEU A 231 -14.79 -6.37 -10.76
CA LEU A 231 -14.01 -7.19 -11.69
C LEU A 231 -14.12 -6.67 -13.13
N CYS A 232 -15.35 -6.40 -13.60
CA CYS A 232 -15.56 -5.86 -14.94
C CYS A 232 -14.91 -4.47 -15.09
N PHE A 233 -15.03 -3.59 -14.09
CA PHE A 233 -14.35 -2.29 -14.12
C PHE A 233 -12.83 -2.42 -14.27
N LEU A 234 -12.19 -3.28 -13.48
CA LEU A 234 -10.75 -3.54 -13.57
C LEU A 234 -10.33 -4.19 -14.91
N LEU A 235 -11.22 -4.98 -15.52
CA LEU A 235 -11.03 -5.58 -16.86
C LEU A 235 -11.26 -4.59 -18.01
N SER A 236 -11.79 -3.40 -17.72
CA SER A 236 -12.15 -2.41 -18.73
C SER A 236 -11.05 -1.38 -19.00
N ASP A 237 -11.18 -0.64 -20.10
CA ASP A 237 -10.22 0.42 -20.47
C ASP A 237 -10.30 1.64 -19.53
N ASP A 238 -11.35 1.77 -18.71
CA ASP A 238 -11.48 2.85 -17.72
C ASP A 238 -10.39 2.76 -16.63
N THR A 239 -9.73 1.60 -16.53
CA THR A 239 -8.64 1.34 -15.59
C THR A 239 -7.30 1.23 -16.31
N SER A 240 -7.14 1.91 -17.46
CA SER A 240 -5.94 1.88 -18.32
C SER A 240 -4.63 2.26 -17.62
N TYR A 241 -4.69 2.95 -16.48
CA TYR A 241 -3.52 3.31 -15.65
C TYR A 241 -3.53 2.62 -14.27
N VAL A 242 -4.29 1.52 -14.11
CA VAL A 242 -4.36 0.72 -12.87
C VAL A 242 -3.75 -0.65 -13.13
N THR A 243 -2.56 -0.89 -12.57
CA THR A 243 -1.86 -2.18 -12.59
C THR A 243 -1.06 -2.36 -11.29
N GLY A 244 -0.87 -3.59 -10.84
CA GLY A 244 -0.22 -3.91 -9.57
C GLY A 244 -1.00 -3.45 -8.33
N VAL A 245 -2.25 -2.99 -8.49
CA VAL A 245 -3.02 -2.43 -7.39
C VAL A 245 -3.83 -3.51 -6.69
N VAL A 246 -3.94 -3.33 -5.37
CA VAL A 246 -4.73 -4.12 -4.41
C VAL A 246 -5.83 -3.21 -3.82
N PRO A 247 -7.03 -3.08 -4.42
CA PRO A 247 -8.03 -2.10 -3.97
C PRO A 247 -8.75 -2.52 -2.66
N LEU A 248 -8.28 -1.98 -1.51
CA LEU A 248 -8.89 -1.73 -0.16
C LEU A 248 -9.57 -2.86 0.67
N PRO A 249 -9.69 -2.76 2.03
CA PRO A 249 -9.20 -1.71 2.95
C PRO A 249 -8.15 -2.21 3.96
N LYS A 250 -7.04 -1.46 4.11
CA LYS A 250 -6.16 -1.60 5.29
C LYS A 250 -6.95 -1.21 6.55
N LYS A 251 -7.47 -2.20 7.30
CA LYS A 251 -7.70 -2.00 8.74
C LYS A 251 -6.32 -1.90 9.39
N LEU A 252 -6.03 -0.77 10.01
CA LEU A 252 -4.85 -0.59 10.87
C LEU A 252 -4.81 -1.72 11.92
N PRO A 253 -3.70 -2.47 12.08
CA PRO A 253 -3.64 -3.53 13.08
C PRO A 253 -3.56 -2.92 14.49
N ARG A 254 -4.42 -3.39 15.39
CA ARG A 254 -4.14 -3.37 16.83
C ARG A 254 -3.18 -4.51 17.12
N VAL A 255 -2.03 -4.21 17.71
CA VAL A 255 -1.08 -5.23 18.19
C VAL A 255 -0.94 -5.08 19.70
N SER A 256 -1.19 -6.17 20.42
CA SER A 256 -0.86 -6.34 21.83
C SER A 256 -0.29 -7.75 22.02
N GLY A 257 0.98 -7.86 22.44
CA GLY A 257 1.62 -9.12 22.80
C GLY A 257 3.12 -8.97 23.15
N PRO A 258 3.70 -9.81 24.02
CA PRO A 258 4.97 -9.55 24.72
C PRO A 258 6.22 -10.20 24.06
N GLN A 259 6.32 -10.20 22.73
CA GLN A 259 7.49 -10.73 22.00
C GLN A 259 8.32 -9.63 21.30
N LEU A 260 8.12 -8.36 21.69
CA LEU A 260 8.78 -7.20 21.09
C LEU A 260 10.10 -6.83 21.79
N ASP A 261 10.62 -7.66 22.69
CA ASP A 261 11.73 -7.28 23.59
C ASP A 261 13.10 -7.89 23.21
N SER A 262 13.24 -8.60 22.07
CA SER A 262 14.54 -9.19 21.66
C SER A 262 15.35 -8.24 20.75
N PRO A 263 16.56 -7.81 21.11
CA PRO A 263 17.42 -6.94 20.29
C PRO A 263 17.76 -7.49 18.89
N GLU A 264 17.83 -8.83 18.75
CA GLU A 264 18.19 -9.48 17.48
C GLU A 264 17.09 -9.31 16.41
N LEU A 265 15.82 -9.42 16.80
CA LEU A 265 14.67 -9.21 15.92
C LEU A 265 14.62 -7.76 15.38
N TRP A 266 15.04 -6.80 16.20
CA TRP A 266 15.03 -5.38 15.83
C TRP A 266 16.17 -5.00 14.89
N THR A 267 17.34 -5.63 15.07
CA THR A 267 18.45 -5.49 14.12
C THR A 267 18.03 -5.97 12.73
N GLU A 268 17.34 -7.11 12.63
CA GLU A 268 16.81 -7.61 11.35
C GLU A 268 15.75 -6.69 10.73
N LEU A 269 14.80 -6.18 11.52
CA LEU A 269 13.74 -5.29 11.03
C LEU A 269 14.27 -3.93 10.54
N LEU A 270 15.22 -3.34 11.26
CA LEU A 270 15.86 -2.07 10.87
C LEU A 270 16.76 -2.26 9.65
N VAL A 271 17.53 -3.35 9.58
CA VAL A 271 18.31 -3.70 8.38
C VAL A 271 17.38 -3.85 7.18
N HIS A 272 16.20 -4.47 7.33
CA HIS A 272 15.24 -4.60 6.23
C HIS A 272 14.62 -3.26 5.81
N LEU A 273 14.28 -2.38 6.76
CA LEU A 273 13.84 -1.01 6.45
C LEU A 273 14.90 -0.21 5.68
N CYS A 274 16.17 -0.34 6.08
CA CYS A 274 17.32 0.21 5.35
C CYS A 274 17.54 -0.47 3.99
N SER A 275 17.24 -1.77 3.88
CA SER A 275 17.38 -2.55 2.63
C SER A 275 16.30 -2.23 1.61
N VAL A 276 15.06 -2.01 2.05
CA VAL A 276 13.94 -1.53 1.21
C VAL A 276 14.29 -0.15 0.63
N SER A 277 14.91 0.71 1.45
CA SER A 277 15.46 2.00 1.03
C SER A 277 16.56 1.89 -0.04
N ALA A 278 17.40 0.85 -0.01
CA ALA A 278 18.42 0.61 -1.06
C ALA A 278 17.82 0.26 -2.44
N THR A 279 16.55 -0.13 -2.50
CA THR A 279 15.84 -0.49 -3.73
C THR A 279 14.90 0.60 -4.24
N GLU A 280 14.79 1.73 -3.52
CA GLU A 280 13.83 2.80 -3.81
C GLU A 280 14.50 3.94 -4.60
N PRO A 281 14.21 4.11 -5.91
CA PRO A 281 14.96 5.02 -6.79
C PRO A 281 14.64 6.52 -6.63
N TYR A 282 13.89 6.91 -5.58
CA TYR A 282 13.30 8.26 -5.46
C TYR A 282 13.58 8.99 -4.12
N GLY A 283 14.31 8.41 -3.16
CA GLY A 283 14.65 9.07 -1.89
C GLY A 283 16.04 9.72 -1.93
N SER A 284 16.15 11.05 -1.81
CA SER A 284 17.41 11.77 -2.04
C SER A 284 18.06 12.44 -0.83
N SER A 285 17.52 12.32 0.39
CA SER A 285 18.16 12.80 1.62
C SER A 285 17.49 12.21 2.86
N TYR A 286 18.27 11.94 3.91
CA TYR A 286 17.78 11.49 5.21
C TYR A 286 18.31 12.43 6.28
N TYR A 287 17.47 12.81 7.24
CA TYR A 287 17.91 13.56 8.41
C TYR A 287 17.85 12.66 9.62
N TRP A 288 18.95 12.54 10.34
CA TRP A 288 18.95 11.92 11.66
C TRP A 288 19.22 13.02 12.66
N GLY A 289 18.31 13.20 13.60
CA GLY A 289 18.42 14.22 14.62
C GLY A 289 18.80 13.60 15.96
N GLN A 290 19.89 14.04 16.58
CA GLN A 290 20.09 13.78 18.00
C GLN A 290 19.28 14.82 18.77
N ASP A 291 18.40 14.36 19.66
CA ASP A 291 17.71 15.27 20.56
C ASP A 291 18.70 15.98 21.49
N ILE A 292 18.45 17.27 21.72
CA ILE A 292 19.25 18.14 22.58
C ILE A 292 18.44 18.71 23.74
N ASP A 293 17.10 18.53 23.75
CA ASP A 293 16.23 19.03 24.80
C ASP A 293 16.04 18.05 25.98
N GLY A 294 16.44 16.79 25.80
CA GLY A 294 16.61 15.80 26.86
C GLY A 294 15.38 14.92 27.08
N GLU A 295 14.41 14.96 26.17
CA GLU A 295 13.24 14.09 26.16
C GLU A 295 13.54 12.76 25.43
N PRO A 296 12.94 11.62 25.84
CA PRO A 296 13.26 10.29 25.27
C PRO A 296 12.75 10.04 23.84
N ASP A 297 12.47 11.09 23.08
CA ASP A 297 11.99 11.02 21.71
C ASP A 297 13.09 11.70 20.85
N THR A 298 13.60 11.15 19.76
CA THR A 298 12.90 11.21 18.48
C THR A 298 13.82 10.68 17.36
N LEU A 299 13.33 9.71 16.59
CA LEU A 299 13.80 9.49 15.22
C LEU A 299 13.07 10.47 14.30
N TRP A 300 13.83 11.22 13.52
CA TRP A 300 13.30 12.13 12.52
C TRP A 300 13.50 11.51 11.14
N GLY A 301 12.49 11.59 10.26
CA GLY A 301 12.76 11.59 8.82
C GLY A 301 11.85 10.73 7.93
N LEU A 302 11.47 11.31 6.80
CA LEU A 302 11.59 10.75 5.44
C LEU A 302 11.45 11.90 4.43
N GLU A 303 12.51 12.20 3.67
CA GLU A 303 12.42 13.01 2.45
C GLU A 303 12.18 12.03 1.28
N GLY A 304 11.06 12.18 0.58
CA GLY A 304 10.64 11.23 -0.46
C GLY A 304 9.16 11.31 -0.88
N TYR A 305 8.37 12.15 -0.20
CA TYR A 305 7.04 12.52 -0.67
C TYR A 305 7.05 14.03 -0.88
N GLY A 306 6.20 14.57 -1.77
CA GLY A 306 5.95 16.02 -1.89
C GLY A 306 5.36 16.69 -0.62
N HIS A 307 5.54 16.05 0.53
CA HIS A 307 5.22 16.40 1.90
C HIS A 307 6.33 15.84 2.79
N ALA A 308 6.90 16.64 3.69
CA ALA A 308 7.73 16.07 4.75
C ALA A 308 6.83 15.15 5.60
N VAL A 309 7.12 13.86 5.58
CA VAL A 309 6.54 12.92 6.56
C VAL A 309 7.46 13.00 7.76
N GLY A 310 7.14 13.90 8.69
CA GLY A 310 7.73 13.78 10.01
C GLY A 310 6.81 12.95 10.87
N PHE A 311 7.39 11.96 11.55
CA PHE A 311 6.73 11.25 12.63
C PHE A 311 6.65 12.19 13.82
N PHE A 312 5.61 13.02 13.85
CA PHE A 312 5.42 13.98 14.92
C PHE A 312 4.51 13.44 16.03
N LEU A 313 4.82 13.94 17.22
CA LEU A 313 4.10 13.78 18.47
C LEU A 313 2.58 13.71 18.26
N GLY A 314 1.97 12.63 18.75
CA GLY A 314 0.51 12.39 18.67
C GLY A 314 0.05 11.47 17.55
N HIS A 315 0.96 10.94 16.72
CA HIS A 315 0.63 9.84 15.81
C HIS A 315 0.24 8.57 16.61
N PRO A 316 -0.84 7.83 16.25
CA PRO A 316 -1.25 6.58 16.91
C PRO A 316 -0.25 5.41 16.78
N ALA A 317 0.93 5.66 16.22
CA ALA A 317 2.15 4.85 16.43
C ALA A 317 3.00 5.54 17.52
N SER A 318 2.40 5.91 18.65
CA SER A 318 2.34 5.19 19.93
C SER A 318 3.58 5.36 20.82
N ASP A 319 3.35 5.44 22.14
CA ASP A 319 4.36 5.35 23.20
C ASP A 319 5.33 4.16 23.05
N MET A 320 4.92 3.14 22.29
CA MET A 320 5.79 2.04 21.87
C MET A 320 6.98 2.51 21.04
N PHE A 321 6.78 3.43 20.10
CA PHE A 321 7.86 3.95 19.26
C PHE A 321 8.84 4.79 20.09
N LYS A 322 8.31 5.62 20.99
CA LYS A 322 9.11 6.38 21.97
C LYS A 322 9.96 5.47 22.86
N MET A 323 9.32 4.44 23.43
CA MET A 323 9.99 3.39 24.21
C MET A 323 11.03 2.62 23.37
N GLN A 324 10.72 2.30 22.11
CA GLN A 324 11.62 1.62 21.17
C GLN A 324 12.84 2.47 20.80
N MET A 325 12.67 3.78 20.65
CA MET A 325 13.79 4.68 20.35
C MET A 325 14.68 4.91 21.55
N ALA A 326 14.12 4.91 22.76
CA ALA A 326 14.91 4.88 23.98
C ALA A 326 15.82 3.64 24.08
N PHE A 327 15.39 2.46 23.58
CA PHE A 327 16.24 1.26 23.53
C PHE A 327 17.37 1.37 22.51
N VAL A 328 17.09 1.87 21.30
CA VAL A 328 18.11 2.09 20.27
C VAL A 328 19.18 3.08 20.74
N ASP A 329 18.77 4.13 21.46
CA ASP A 329 19.70 5.12 22.01
C ASP A 329 20.52 4.58 23.19
N ALA A 330 19.91 3.76 24.07
CA ALA A 330 20.61 3.09 25.16
C ALA A 330 21.69 2.12 24.67
N GLU A 331 21.44 1.43 23.55
CA GLU A 331 22.36 0.45 22.96
C GLU A 331 23.31 1.06 21.90
N LYS A 332 23.19 2.35 21.60
CA LYS A 332 24.05 3.09 20.64
C LYS A 332 24.12 2.45 19.23
N LEU A 333 23.09 1.72 18.82
CA LEU A 333 23.09 0.86 17.63
C LEU A 333 23.37 1.62 16.31
N LEU A 334 23.11 2.93 16.28
CA LEU A 334 23.25 3.78 15.09
C LEU A 334 24.51 4.68 15.11
N ARG A 335 25.42 4.51 16.08
CA ARG A 335 26.57 5.42 16.28
C ARG A 335 27.84 5.02 15.51
N GLN A 336 27.80 4.07 14.57
CA GLN A 336 28.98 3.62 13.83
C GLN A 336 28.75 3.64 12.30
N ASP A 337 29.64 4.37 11.63
CA ASP A 337 29.81 4.68 10.19
C ASP A 337 28.96 3.91 9.15
N TYR A 338 28.17 4.65 8.36
CA TYR A 338 27.55 4.16 7.12
C TYR A 338 27.61 5.18 5.97
N ASP A 339 27.76 4.64 4.75
CA ASP A 339 28.10 5.36 3.51
C ASP A 339 27.14 4.94 2.32
N LEU A 340 26.22 5.78 1.78
CA LEU A 340 25.28 5.62 0.60
C LEU A 340 24.99 6.86 -0.34
N HIS A 341 25.45 6.90 -1.62
CA HIS A 341 25.34 8.08 -2.51
C HIS A 341 24.11 8.14 -3.48
N HIS A 342 23.58 9.36 -3.70
CA HIS A 342 23.10 10.12 -4.91
C HIS A 342 22.04 9.67 -6.01
N TYR A 343 21.02 10.58 -6.21
CA TYR A 343 20.37 11.18 -7.45
C TYR A 343 19.12 10.56 -8.17
N ASP A 344 18.28 11.23 -9.00
CA ASP A 344 17.22 12.31 -8.93
C ASP A 344 16.25 12.16 -10.17
N ALA A 345 14.95 12.55 -10.07
CA ALA A 345 14.24 13.38 -11.07
C ALA A 345 12.80 13.83 -10.61
N ILE A 346 12.58 15.15 -10.56
CA ILE A 346 11.29 15.90 -10.55
C ILE A 346 10.74 16.31 -9.16
N GLY A 347 11.23 17.45 -8.67
CA GLY A 347 10.37 18.60 -8.35
C GLY A 347 9.84 18.76 -6.92
N GLY A 348 10.72 19.08 -5.96
CA GLY A 348 10.34 19.76 -4.72
C GLY A 348 11.24 19.46 -3.52
N PHE A 349 12.45 19.99 -3.49
CA PHE A 349 13.42 19.76 -2.40
C PHE A 349 13.09 20.56 -1.13
N LEU A 350 13.35 19.95 0.06
CA LEU A 350 13.46 20.68 1.34
C LEU A 350 14.80 21.43 1.45
N THR A 351 15.65 21.38 0.43
CA THR A 351 16.89 22.18 0.29
C THR A 351 16.76 23.10 -0.92
N ARG A 352 17.26 24.34 -0.81
CA ARG A 352 17.29 25.22 -1.98
C ARG A 352 18.34 24.71 -2.96
N GLU A 353 18.09 24.85 -4.26
CA GLU A 353 19.10 24.50 -5.29
C GLU A 353 20.42 25.27 -5.10
N ASP A 354 20.35 26.46 -4.50
CA ASP A 354 21.48 27.33 -4.20
C ASP A 354 21.99 27.23 -2.74
N ASP A 355 21.61 26.20 -1.96
CA ASP A 355 22.10 26.03 -0.59
C ASP A 355 23.54 25.45 -0.56
N PRO A 356 24.58 26.25 -0.26
CA PRO A 356 25.96 25.80 -0.20
C PRO A 356 26.24 24.90 1.01
N ASP A 357 25.30 24.81 1.96
CA ASP A 357 25.42 24.02 3.19
C ASP A 357 24.44 22.84 3.22
N ARG A 358 23.91 22.44 2.06
CA ARG A 358 22.98 21.31 1.92
C ARG A 358 23.47 20.03 2.60
N ASP A 359 24.79 19.85 2.69
CA ASP A 359 25.47 18.68 3.28
C ASP A 359 26.05 18.94 4.69
N SER A 360 25.71 20.05 5.33
CA SER A 360 26.35 20.47 6.58
C SER A 360 26.00 19.57 7.77
N LYS A 361 27.02 19.05 8.46
CA LYS A 361 26.88 18.32 9.74
C LYS A 361 26.61 19.23 10.95
N THR A 362 26.53 20.54 10.72
CA THR A 362 26.19 21.51 11.77
C THR A 362 24.76 22.01 11.67
N SER A 363 24.02 21.58 10.64
CA SER A 363 22.63 21.96 10.45
C SER A 363 21.82 21.71 11.73
N PHE A 364 20.89 22.62 11.97
CA PHE A 364 20.04 22.62 13.13
C PHE A 364 18.60 22.67 12.66
N VAL A 365 17.79 21.73 13.13
CA VAL A 365 16.41 21.58 12.69
C VAL A 365 15.51 21.88 13.87
N VAL A 366 14.45 22.63 13.57
CA VAL A 366 13.43 23.01 14.53
C VAL A 366 12.07 22.71 13.95
N VAL A 367 11.22 22.17 14.81
CA VAL A 367 9.80 22.03 14.54
C VAL A 367 9.00 22.75 15.59
N HIS A 368 8.13 23.63 15.11
CA HIS A 368 7.25 24.42 15.94
C HIS A 368 5.81 24.03 15.65
N HIS A 369 5.19 23.36 16.61
CA HIS A 369 3.79 22.99 16.60
C HIS A 369 2.94 24.13 17.15
N PHE A 370 1.81 24.40 16.49
CA PHE A 370 0.82 25.38 16.89
C PHE A 370 -0.56 24.75 16.83
N TRP A 371 -1.25 24.70 17.97
CA TRP A 371 -2.65 24.28 18.02
C TRP A 371 -3.53 25.50 17.94
N ALA A 372 -4.35 25.58 16.89
CA ALA A 372 -5.34 26.62 16.76
C ALA A 372 -6.49 26.43 17.77
N VAL A 373 -7.19 27.52 18.12
CA VAL A 373 -8.37 27.42 19.01
C VAL A 373 -9.53 26.61 18.40
N ASP A 374 -9.63 26.61 17.07
CA ASP A 374 -10.58 25.80 16.30
C ASP A 374 -10.08 25.60 14.85
N ASN A 375 -10.83 24.80 14.08
CA ASN A 375 -10.48 24.49 12.69
C ASN A 375 -10.55 25.71 11.75
N ALA A 376 -11.40 26.70 12.01
CA ALA A 376 -11.46 27.91 11.19
C ALA A 376 -10.20 28.77 11.39
N MET A 377 -9.76 28.89 12.64
CA MET A 377 -8.52 29.57 13.00
C MET A 377 -7.29 28.82 12.51
N ARG A 378 -7.34 27.48 12.40
CA ARG A 378 -6.27 26.69 11.78
C ARG A 378 -6.04 27.05 10.33
N GLU A 379 -7.08 27.25 9.52
CA GLU A 379 -6.91 27.64 8.12
C GLU A 379 -6.26 29.04 8.00
N ALA A 380 -6.65 29.97 8.86
CA ALA A 380 -6.00 31.27 8.96
C ALA A 380 -4.51 31.12 9.34
N LEU A 381 -4.22 30.31 10.36
CA LEU A 381 -2.86 30.02 10.83
C LEU A 381 -1.99 29.38 9.74
N LEU A 382 -2.51 28.39 9.01
CA LEU A 382 -1.83 27.76 7.87
C LEU A 382 -1.51 28.77 6.77
N GLY A 383 -2.43 29.71 6.50
CA GLY A 383 -2.19 30.82 5.56
C GLY A 383 -1.01 31.70 5.98
N HIS A 384 -0.96 32.06 7.27
CA HIS A 384 0.13 32.87 7.84
C HIS A 384 1.48 32.13 7.79
N LEU A 385 1.52 30.88 8.24
CA LEU A 385 2.74 30.06 8.24
C LEU A 385 3.25 29.83 6.81
N LYS A 386 2.37 29.65 5.81
CA LYS A 386 2.76 29.50 4.39
C LYS A 386 3.39 30.79 3.87
N GLY A 387 2.80 31.94 4.20
CA GLY A 387 3.34 33.25 3.86
C GLY A 387 4.75 33.45 4.42
N LEU A 388 4.98 32.97 5.65
CA LEU A 388 6.29 33.00 6.28
C LEU A 388 7.28 32.03 5.66
N ALA A 389 6.92 30.77 5.47
CA ALA A 389 7.78 29.78 4.82
C ALA A 389 8.25 30.26 3.44
N ARG A 390 7.41 31.03 2.72
CA ARG A 390 7.82 31.73 1.50
C ARG A 390 8.84 32.85 1.79
N LYS A 391 8.56 33.79 2.70
CA LYS A 391 9.50 34.87 3.06
C LYS A 391 10.85 34.37 3.58
N ALA A 392 10.84 33.30 4.37
CA ALA A 392 12.03 32.65 4.89
C ALA A 392 12.92 32.08 3.77
N ARG A 393 12.30 31.57 2.70
CA ARG A 393 13.00 31.11 1.48
C ARG A 393 13.54 32.26 0.63
N GLU A 394 12.99 33.47 0.78
CA GLU A 394 13.48 34.67 0.10
C GLU A 394 14.66 35.33 0.83
N LEU A 395 14.97 34.93 2.08
CA LEU A 395 16.12 35.45 2.80
C LEU A 395 17.43 35.11 2.07
N PRO A 396 18.44 35.99 2.11
CA PRO A 396 19.76 35.67 1.59
C PRO A 396 20.30 34.40 2.24
N VAL A 397 20.93 33.53 1.45
CA VAL A 397 21.53 32.28 1.88
C VAL A 397 22.48 32.47 3.10
N GLY A 398 23.13 33.63 3.20
CA GLY A 398 24.00 34.00 4.32
C GLY A 398 23.31 34.32 5.65
N GLU A 399 21.98 34.42 5.70
CA GLU A 399 21.23 34.60 6.95
C GLU A 399 21.00 33.29 7.72
N GLY A 400 21.38 32.16 7.11
CA GLY A 400 21.53 30.89 7.80
C GLY A 400 20.25 30.07 7.93
N VAL A 401 19.12 30.49 7.36
CA VAL A 401 17.96 29.62 7.12
C VAL A 401 18.15 28.90 5.80
N GLN A 402 18.30 27.58 5.88
CA GLN A 402 18.50 26.71 4.73
C GLN A 402 17.16 26.38 4.08
N SER A 403 16.14 26.16 4.92
CA SER A 403 14.80 25.85 4.45
C SER A 403 13.75 26.00 5.54
N CYS A 404 12.51 26.23 5.09
CA CYS A 404 11.38 26.51 5.96
C CYS A 404 10.08 26.11 5.25
N GLN A 405 9.24 25.30 5.89
CA GLN A 405 8.01 24.79 5.29
C GLN A 405 6.92 24.55 6.33
N VAL A 406 5.66 24.60 5.88
CA VAL A 406 4.50 24.24 6.70
C VAL A 406 4.15 22.80 6.43
N LEU A 407 4.08 21.99 7.49
CA LEU A 407 3.65 20.60 7.40
C LEU A 407 2.15 20.52 7.62
N ARG A 408 1.48 19.68 6.83
CA ARG A 408 0.04 19.46 6.94
C ARG A 408 -0.20 18.19 7.74
N GLU A 409 -0.56 18.36 9.00
CA GLU A 409 -0.96 17.23 9.83
C GLU A 409 -2.36 16.73 9.46
N CYS A 410 -2.51 15.41 9.42
CA CYS A 410 -3.70 14.73 8.90
C CYS A 410 -4.66 14.23 9.98
N SER A 411 -4.19 14.10 11.23
CA SER A 411 -4.95 13.51 12.34
C SER A 411 -5.50 14.53 13.35
N ASP A 412 -4.81 15.66 13.53
CA ASP A 412 -5.27 16.75 14.40
C ASP A 412 -5.77 17.93 13.55
N MET A 413 -7.07 18.20 13.65
CA MET A 413 -7.78 19.21 12.87
C MET A 413 -7.58 20.64 13.43
N THR A 414 -6.81 20.83 14.51
CA THR A 414 -6.42 22.16 15.00
C THR A 414 -4.91 22.41 14.89
N LEU A 415 -4.09 21.39 14.67
CA LEU A 415 -2.63 21.50 14.59
C LEU A 415 -2.13 22.04 13.24
N ALA A 416 -1.20 22.99 13.31
CA ALA A 416 -0.36 23.45 12.22
C ALA A 416 1.11 23.40 12.64
N THR A 417 1.98 22.94 11.76
CA THR A 417 3.39 22.70 12.08
C THR A 417 4.30 23.49 11.16
N LEU A 418 5.25 24.23 11.72
CA LEU A 418 6.32 24.90 10.99
C LEU A 418 7.62 24.12 11.18
N TRP A 419 8.24 23.73 10.07
CA TRP A 419 9.56 23.12 10.03
C TRP A 419 10.57 24.16 9.55
N VAL A 420 11.69 24.27 10.26
CA VAL A 420 12.78 25.22 9.97
C VAL A 420 14.11 24.49 10.07
N ARG A 421 14.95 24.61 9.05
CA ARG A 421 16.35 24.17 9.07
C ARG A 421 17.27 25.37 8.94
N THR A 422 18.23 25.48 9.84
CA THR A 422 19.29 26.48 9.81
C THR A 422 20.68 25.85 9.79
N ARG A 423 21.71 26.62 9.42
CA ARG A 423 23.09 26.12 9.31
C ARG A 423 23.69 25.70 10.64
N THR A 424 23.28 26.35 11.72
CA THR A 424 23.66 26.06 13.11
C THR A 424 22.54 26.50 14.05
N GLU A 425 22.60 26.07 15.31
CA GLU A 425 21.71 26.55 16.37
C GLU A 425 21.76 28.08 16.54
N ALA A 426 22.95 28.69 16.49
CA ALA A 426 23.09 30.14 16.58
C ALA A 426 22.36 30.88 15.45
N HIS A 427 22.32 30.31 14.24
CA HIS A 427 21.53 30.86 13.14
C HIS A 427 20.03 30.72 13.40
N PHE A 428 19.58 29.63 14.04
CA PHE A 428 18.19 29.52 14.47
C PHE A 428 17.84 30.55 15.56
N VAL A 429 18.70 30.76 16.55
CA VAL A 429 18.50 31.80 17.59
C VAL A 429 18.36 33.18 16.94
N LYS A 430 19.24 33.53 16.00
CA LYS A 430 19.15 34.79 15.26
C LYS A 430 17.89 34.87 14.39
N TYR A 431 17.53 33.79 13.71
CA TYR A 431 16.30 33.74 12.91
C TYR A 431 15.05 33.88 13.78
N ARG A 432 15.04 33.25 14.96
CA ARG A 432 13.97 33.37 15.96
C ARG A 432 13.78 34.81 16.42
N GLU A 433 14.84 35.60 16.52
CA GLU A 433 14.80 37.03 16.86
C GLU A 433 14.39 37.94 15.69
N SER A 434 14.35 37.43 14.46
CA SER A 434 13.97 38.21 13.29
C SER A 434 12.51 38.67 13.33
N GLU A 435 12.23 39.85 12.76
CA GLU A 435 10.85 40.35 12.60
C GLU A 435 9.97 39.32 11.88
N THR A 436 10.54 38.60 10.90
CA THR A 436 9.87 37.51 10.19
C THR A 436 9.36 36.42 11.13
N TYR A 437 10.19 35.86 12.00
CA TYR A 437 9.78 34.80 12.93
C TYR A 437 8.89 35.34 14.06
N GLN A 438 9.15 36.55 14.55
CA GLN A 438 8.36 37.20 15.59
C GLN A 438 6.93 37.52 15.14
N LEU A 439 6.66 37.68 13.84
CA LEU A 439 5.30 37.77 13.30
C LEU A 439 4.46 36.51 13.56
N ILE A 440 5.09 35.33 13.72
CA ILE A 440 4.39 34.08 14.05
C ILE A 440 4.02 34.06 15.51
N VAL A 441 5.00 34.25 16.40
CA VAL A 441 4.79 34.22 17.85
C VAL A 441 3.87 35.38 18.29
N GLY A 442 3.95 36.51 17.60
CA GLY A 442 3.11 37.70 17.83
C GLY A 442 1.65 37.61 17.37
N THR A 443 1.19 36.49 16.79
CA THR A 443 -0.24 36.30 16.49
C THR A 443 -1.13 36.10 17.72
N GLU A 444 -0.57 36.13 18.93
CA GLU A 444 -1.33 36.40 20.16
C GLU A 444 -1.73 37.90 20.34
N LEU A 445 -1.14 38.85 19.60
CA LEU A 445 -1.22 40.27 19.98
C LEU A 445 -1.21 41.23 18.79
N LYS A 446 -2.23 41.19 17.91
CA LYS A 446 -2.85 42.38 17.28
C LYS A 446 -4.02 42.01 16.38
N SER A 447 -5.20 42.52 16.76
CA SER A 447 -6.52 42.44 16.11
C SER A 447 -7.39 41.19 16.38
N GLY A 448 -7.82 41.03 17.64
CA GLY A 448 -9.16 40.53 17.96
C GLY A 448 -9.42 39.03 17.78
N GLY A 449 -8.81 38.20 18.63
CA GLY A 449 -9.17 36.79 18.85
C GLY A 449 -7.93 35.90 18.87
N ASN A 450 -7.69 35.17 19.97
CA ASN A 450 -6.54 34.28 20.11
C ASN A 450 -6.62 33.17 19.05
N VAL A 451 -5.72 33.17 18.05
CA VAL A 451 -5.71 32.19 16.95
C VAL A 451 -5.09 30.87 17.40
N VAL A 452 -4.10 30.94 18.30
CA VAL A 452 -3.33 29.80 18.83
C VAL A 452 -3.73 29.56 20.29
N ALA A 453 -4.11 28.32 20.60
CA ALA A 453 -4.43 27.86 21.95
C ALA A 453 -3.17 27.42 22.73
N LYS A 454 -2.19 26.83 22.02
CA LYS A 454 -0.92 26.35 22.58
C LYS A 454 0.11 26.22 21.45
N SER A 455 1.39 26.36 21.78
CA SER A 455 2.49 26.00 20.88
C SER A 455 3.56 25.18 21.60
N GLU A 456 4.25 24.31 20.87
CA GLU A 456 5.39 23.52 21.35
C GLU A 456 6.54 23.62 20.34
N LEU A 457 7.76 23.77 20.84
CA LEU A 457 8.96 23.91 20.03
C LEU A 457 9.91 22.76 20.35
N HIS A 458 10.28 22.01 19.33
CA HIS A 458 11.23 20.91 19.40
C HIS A 458 12.43 21.24 18.54
N SER A 459 13.62 20.88 19.00
CA SER A 459 14.85 21.17 18.29
C SER A 459 15.77 19.97 18.27
N SER A 460 16.46 19.77 17.17
CA SER A 460 17.42 18.70 17.03
C SER A 460 18.65 19.18 16.26
N ARG A 461 19.80 18.62 16.63
CA ARG A 461 21.01 18.77 15.82
C ARG A 461 20.93 17.76 14.68
N ALA A 462 20.82 18.25 13.46
CA ALA A 462 20.81 17.40 12.29
C ALA A 462 22.20 16.82 12.04
N PHE A 463 22.26 15.50 11.90
CA PHE A 463 23.38 14.80 11.29
C PHE A 463 23.01 14.54 9.84
N ASN A 464 23.72 15.23 8.93
CA ASN A 464 23.67 14.90 7.51
C ASN A 464 24.71 13.81 7.24
N GLY A 465 24.23 12.62 6.88
CA GLY A 465 25.06 11.60 6.22
C GLY A 465 25.01 11.85 4.71
N HIS A 466 26.15 12.22 4.13
CA HIS A 466 26.40 12.24 2.68
C HIS A 466 27.76 11.63 2.42
N ILE A 467 27.90 10.98 1.27
CA ILE A 467 28.69 9.73 1.17
C ILE A 467 29.99 9.92 0.38
N ASP A 468 30.38 11.17 0.18
CA ASP A 468 31.43 11.49 -0.77
C ASP A 468 32.86 11.53 -0.21
N LYS A 469 33.41 10.38 0.26
CA LYS A 469 34.88 10.16 0.30
C LYS A 469 35.34 8.73 0.04
N THR A 470 36.34 8.58 -0.82
CA THR A 470 37.05 7.32 -1.12
C THR A 470 37.80 6.79 0.12
N PRO A 471 37.69 5.50 0.48
CA PRO A 471 38.41 4.92 1.61
C PRO A 471 39.94 4.96 1.39
N ILE A 472 40.68 5.49 2.36
CA ILE A 472 42.12 5.22 2.46
C ILE A 472 42.25 3.82 3.04
N VAL A 473 42.61 2.85 2.21
CA VAL A 473 43.03 1.52 2.67
C VAL A 473 44.46 1.68 3.20
N GLU A 474 44.61 1.90 4.51
CA GLU A 474 45.87 1.57 5.17
C GLU A 474 45.88 0.06 5.41
N GLN A 475 46.86 -0.62 4.81
CA GLN A 475 47.18 -2.01 5.10
C GLN A 475 47.43 -2.15 6.61
N ILE A 476 46.63 -2.97 7.28
CA ILE A 476 46.99 -3.52 8.57
C ILE A 476 47.20 -5.02 8.34
N ASP A 477 48.46 -5.40 8.21
CA ASP A 477 48.91 -6.79 8.34
C ASP A 477 48.53 -7.31 9.73
N TYR A 478 47.83 -8.46 9.78
CA TYR A 478 48.12 -9.60 10.64
C TYR A 478 47.45 -10.87 10.11
#